data_AF-A0AA89AWQ3-F1
#
_entry.id   AF-A0AA89AWQ3-F1
#
_cell.length_a   1.000
_cell.length_b   1.000
_cell.length_c   1.000
_cell.angle_alpha   90.00
_cell.angle_beta   90.00
_cell.angle_gamma   90.00
#
_symmetry.space_group_name_H-M   'P 1'
#
loop_
_entity.id
_entity.type
_entity.pdbx_description
1 polymer ?
#
loop_
_entity_poly.entity_id
_entity_poly.type
_entity_poly.pdbx_seq_one_letter_code
_entity_poly.pdbx_strand_id
1 'polypeptide(L)' 'MANSFYNQYSKKSKTAKELWDTLKSVYQMEQASLKEFLVSNYMDFKMTDDRPIFVQIHQFQLIANYTSVADMVLDENLHG' A
#
# COMPACT_ATOMS: atom_id res chain seq x y z
N MET A 1 15.43 -17.61 -7.52
CA MET A 1 16.13 -17.16 -6.29
C MET A 1 15.11 -17.15 -5.18
N ALA A 2 15.27 -18.00 -4.16
CA ALA A 2 14.43 -17.94 -2.97
C ALA A 2 14.61 -16.56 -2.34
N ASN A 3 13.52 -15.80 -2.18
CA ASN A 3 13.54 -14.46 -1.59
C ASN A 3 14.33 -14.49 -0.28
N SER A 4 15.42 -13.73 -0.20
CA SER A 4 16.27 -13.63 1.00
C SER A 4 15.45 -13.37 2.26
N PHE A 5 14.36 -12.61 2.13
CA PHE A 5 13.37 -12.37 3.17
C PHE A 5 12.66 -13.64 3.63
N TYR A 6 12.17 -14.48 2.71
CA TYR A 6 11.51 -15.75 3.03
C TYR A 6 12.41 -16.66 3.88
N ASN A 7 13.70 -16.75 3.53
CA ASN A 7 14.69 -17.52 4.29
C ASN A 7 15.05 -16.91 5.65
N GLN A 8 14.90 -15.60 5.82
CA GLN A 8 15.19 -14.91 7.08
C GLN A 8 14.02 -15.03 8.06
N TYR A 9 12.79 -14.92 7.57
CA TYR A 9 11.59 -15.09 8.39
C TYR A 9 11.36 -16.56 8.75
N SER A 10 11.58 -17.50 7.83
CA SER A 10 11.45 -18.95 8.09
C SER A 10 12.43 -19.48 9.14
N LYS A 11 13.62 -18.87 9.28
CA LYS A 11 14.60 -19.22 10.32
C LYS A 11 14.26 -18.66 11.70
N LYS A 12 13.45 -17.59 11.77
CA LYS A 12 13.09 -16.91 13.02
C LYS A 12 11.80 -17.44 13.64
N SER A 13 10.87 -17.91 12.81
CA SER A 13 9.57 -18.42 13.24
C SER A 13 9.64 -19.94 13.46
N LYS A 14 9.23 -20.40 14.65
CA LYS A 14 9.27 -21.83 15.02
C LYS A 14 8.04 -22.59 14.50
N THR A 15 6.98 -21.86 14.12
CA THR A 15 5.75 -22.44 13.58
C THR A 15 5.27 -21.67 12.36
N ALA A 16 4.49 -22.34 11.50
CA ALA A 16 3.84 -21.71 10.35
C ALA A 16 2.93 -20.54 10.76
N LYS A 17 2.31 -20.61 11.93
CA LYS A 17 1.47 -19.55 12.49
C LYS A 17 2.28 -18.29 12.79
N GLU A 18 3.40 -18.41 13.49
CA GLU A 18 4.27 -17.27 13.79
C GLU A 18 4.84 -16.62 12.52
N LEU A 19 5.15 -17.41 11.50
CA LEU A 19 5.61 -16.91 10.21
C LEU A 19 4.48 -16.11 9.52
N TRP A 20 3.27 -16.67 9.49
CA TRP A 20 2.10 -16.02 8.92
C TRP A 20 1.76 -14.71 9.64
N ASP A 21 1.75 -14.70 10.96
CA ASP A 21 1.45 -13.50 11.76
C ASP A 21 2.50 -12.39 11.52
N THR A 22 3.78 -12.76 11.38
CA THR A 22 4.84 -11.81 11.04
C THR A 22 4.65 -11.21 9.64
N LEU A 23 4.35 -12.05 8.65
CA LEU A 23 4.09 -11.61 7.28
C LEU A 23 2.85 -10.71 7.20
N LYS A 24 1.78 -11.07 7.91
CA LYS A 24 0.56 -10.28 8.00
C LYS A 24 0.83 -8.90 8.61
N SER A 25 1.64 -8.83 9.66
CA SER A 25 2.02 -7.56 10.29
C SER A 25 2.86 -6.67 9.38
N VAL A 26 3.85 -7.23 8.66
CA VAL A 26 4.64 -6.46 7.68
C VAL A 26 3.75 -5.93 6.56
N TYR A 27 2.86 -6.78 6.02
CA TYR A 27 1.92 -6.38 4.98
C TYR A 27 0.96 -5.28 5.47
N GLN A 28 0.43 -5.37 6.69
CA GLN A 28 -0.40 -4.31 7.28
C GLN A 28 0.35 -3.00 7.47
N MET A 29 1.62 -3.05 7.89
CA MET A 29 2.48 -1.86 8.00
C MET A 29 2.77 -1.22 6.64
N GLU A 30 3.08 -2.03 5.63
CA GLU A 30 3.29 -1.56 4.24
C GLU A 30 2.02 -0.95 3.64
N GLN A 31 0.85 -1.53 3.92
CA GLN A 31 -0.41 -0.94 3.50
C GLN A 31 -0.70 0.39 4.19
N ALA A 32 -0.43 0.49 5.50
CA ALA A 32 -0.60 1.74 6.24
C ALA A 32 0.31 2.85 5.70
N SER A 33 1.59 2.54 5.45
CA SER A 33 2.53 3.51 4.89
C SER A 33 2.20 3.91 3.44
N LEU A 34 1.73 2.96 2.62
CA LEU A 34 1.24 3.24 1.28
C LEU A 34 0.02 4.18 1.33
N LYS A 35 -0.93 3.95 2.24
CA LYS A 35 -2.10 4.82 2.41
C LYS A 35 -1.70 6.22 2.83
N GLU A 36 -0.82 6.36 3.81
CA GLU A 36 -0.28 7.66 4.22
C GLU A 36 0.38 8.40 3.06
N PHE A 37 1.19 7.71 2.26
CA PHE A 37 1.83 8.27 1.07
C PHE A 37 0.81 8.73 0.02
N LEU A 38 -0.20 7.91 -0.28
CA LEU A 38 -1.26 8.23 -1.24
C LEU A 38 -2.10 9.44 -0.79
N VAL A 39 -2.47 9.49 0.50
CA VAL A 39 -3.22 10.62 1.08
C VAL A 39 -2.39 11.90 1.05
N SER A 40 -1.10 11.85 1.40
CA SER A 40 -0.21 13.03 1.29
C SER A 40 -0.13 13.52 -0.15
N ASN A 41 0.13 12.63 -1.11
CA ASN A 41 0.19 12.99 -2.53
C ASN A 41 -1.11 13.60 -3.05
N TYR A 42 -2.26 13.11 -2.58
CA TYR A 42 -3.56 13.66 -2.94
C TYR A 42 -3.73 15.08 -2.41
N MET A 43 -3.36 15.33 -1.15
CA MET A 43 -3.47 16.65 -0.51
C MET A 43 -2.47 17.67 -1.07
N ASP A 44 -1.29 17.21 -1.48
CA ASP A 44 -0.23 18.03 -2.05
C ASP A 44 -0.42 18.27 -3.56
N PHE A 45 -1.33 17.54 -4.22
CA PHE A 45 -1.56 17.67 -5.65
C PHE A 45 -2.10 19.06 -6.01
N LYS A 46 -1.36 19.77 -6.87
CA LYS A 46 -1.75 21.07 -7.41
C LYS A 46 -1.61 21.06 -8.91
N MET A 47 -2.65 21.55 -9.59
CA MET A 47 -2.59 21.78 -11.02
C MET A 47 -1.79 23.04 -11.33
N THR A 48 -1.05 23.01 -12.43
CA THR A 48 -0.12 24.05 -12.85
C THR A 48 -0.28 24.33 -14.34
N ASP A 49 -0.09 25.58 -14.77
CA ASP A 49 -0.30 25.99 -16.18
C ASP A 49 0.81 25.51 -17.14
N ASP A 50 1.91 24.96 -16.60
CA ASP A 50 3.06 24.45 -17.34
C ASP A 50 2.80 23.10 -18.02
N ARG A 51 1.67 22.44 -17.72
CA ARG A 51 1.34 21.10 -18.21
C ARG A 51 -0.08 21.04 -18.79
N PRO A 52 -0.34 20.17 -19.78
CA PRO A 52 -1.70 19.97 -20.29
C PRO A 52 -2.67 19.55 -19.19
N ILE A 53 -3.79 20.25 -19.07
CA ILE A 53 -4.83 20.00 -18.04
C ILE A 53 -5.29 18.54 -18.05
N PHE A 54 -5.44 17.93 -19.23
CA PHE A 54 -5.87 16.54 -19.37
C PHE A 54 -4.92 15.54 -18.69
N VAL A 55 -3.61 15.75 -18.80
CA VAL A 55 -2.60 14.89 -18.16
C VAL A 55 -2.71 15.00 -16.64
N GLN A 56 -2.93 16.22 -16.15
CA GLN A 56 -3.06 16.50 -14.72
C GLN A 56 -4.35 15.90 -14.15
N ILE A 57 -5.47 15.98 -14.87
CA ILE A 57 -6.72 15.30 -14.49
C ILE A 57 -6.52 13.79 -14.40
N HIS A 58 -5.85 13.19 -15.38
CA HIS A 58 -5.59 11.75 -15.35
C HIS A 58 -4.70 11.35 -14.15
N GLN A 59 -3.65 12.13 -13.85
CA GLN A 59 -2.80 11.91 -12.68
C GLN A 59 -3.58 12.02 -11.37
N PHE A 60 -4.44 13.03 -11.25
CA PHE A 60 -5.29 13.20 -10.08
C PHE A 60 -6.27 12.03 -9.91
N GLN A 61 -6.91 11.58 -10.98
CA GLN A 61 -7.80 10.41 -10.96
C GLN A 61 -7.08 9.13 -10.53
N LEU A 62 -5.83 8.92 -10.97
CA LEU A 62 -5.02 7.79 -10.51
C LEU A 62 -4.81 7.85 -9.00
N ILE A 63 -4.34 8.98 -8.46
CA ILE A 63 -4.10 9.13 -7.01
C ILE A 63 -5.40 8.92 -6.22
N ALA A 64 -6.53 9.46 -6.69
CA ALA A 64 -7.84 9.28 -6.08
C ALA A 64 -8.28 7.81 -6.08
N ASN A 65 -8.15 7.11 -7.21
CA ASN A 65 -8.51 5.70 -7.34
C ASN A 65 -7.65 4.80 -6.44
N TYR A 66 -6.34 5.02 -6.39
CA TYR A 66 -5.46 4.25 -5.50
C TYR A 66 -5.78 4.47 -4.02
N THR A 67 -6.14 5.71 -3.65
CA THR A 67 -6.58 6.02 -2.28
C THR A 67 -7.88 5.30 -1.94
N SER A 68 -8.85 5.24 -2.87
CA SER A 68 -10.12 4.53 -2.67
C SER A 68 -9.95 3.01 -2.60
N VAL A 69 -9.10 2.43 -3.45
CA VAL A 69 -8.83 0.98 -3.44
C VAL A 69 -8.10 0.59 -2.14
N ALA A 70 -7.14 1.39 -1.68
CA ALA A 70 -6.49 1.16 -0.39
C ALA A 70 -7.49 1.16 0.78
N ASP A 71 -8.60 1.91 0.67
CA ASP A 71 -9.68 1.91 1.65
C ASP A 71 -10.54 0.64 1.57
N MET A 72 -10.87 0.18 0.35
CA MET A 72 -11.63 -1.05 0.12
C MET A 72 -10.90 -2.31 0.61
N VAL A 73 -9.57 -2.39 0.42
CA VAL A 73 -8.78 -3.54 0.88
C VAL A 73 -8.76 -3.66 2.42
N LEU A 74 -9.00 -2.57 3.16
CA LEU A 74 -9.10 -2.62 4.62
C LEU A 74 -10.46 -3.18 5.08
N ASP A 75 -11.54 -2.88 4.36
CA ASP A 75 -12.89 -3.39 4.66
C ASP A 75 -12.96 -4.91 4.49
N GLU A 76 -12.39 -5.45 3.41
CA GLU A 76 -12.33 -6.90 3.16
C GLU A 76 -11.45 -7.64 4.19
N ASN A 77 -10.44 -6.96 4.76
CA ASN A 77 -9.55 -7.54 5.78
C ASN A 77 -10.16 -7.60 7.20
N LEU A 78 -11.37 -7.06 7.41
CA LEU A 78 -12.08 -7.08 8.69
C LEU A 78 -13.07 -8.25 8.83
N HIS A 79 -13.26 -9.06 7.79
CA HIS A 79 -14.22 -10.19 7.78
C HIS A 79 -13.60 -11.60 7.70
N GLY A 80 -12.38 -11.79 8.21
CA GLY A 80 -11.70 -13.10 8.28
C GLY A 80 -11.37 -13.57 9.69
#